data_AF-A2F696-F1
#
_entry.id   AF-A2F696-F1
#
_cell.length_a   1.000
_cell.length_b   1.000
_cell.length_c   1.000
_cell.angle_alpha   90.00
_cell.angle_beta   90.00
_cell.angle_gamma   90.00
#
_symmetry.space_group_name_H-M   'P 1'
#
loop_
_entity.id
_entity.type
_entity.pdbx_description
1 polymer ?
#
loop_
_entity_poly.entity_id
_entity_poly.type
_entity_poly.pdbx_seq_one_letter_code
_entity_poly.pdbx_strand_id
1 'polypeptide(L)'
;MEEEEQILNLYSTESPLYYIAWYKVDDLKSKFPNLDIKEKIDYEITPLDCAIKYGSELCFNYLKNLGAQYTSESEKYAVQGGNKNIFMQMIEDGKSFDKMINTALDYRNYEIAEYLKSNFGQSPHSIAESMLFGNFDVASYLLSNGEDINEFSNLFLFIFIIVL
;
A
#
# COMPACT_ATOMS: atom_id res chain seq x y z
N MET A 1 -16.82 -23.96 -11.91
CA MET A 1 -16.41 -22.72 -12.60
C MET A 1 -16.89 -21.51 -11.82
N GLU A 2 -18.21 -21.29 -11.60
CA GLU A 2 -18.70 -20.18 -10.75
C GLU A 2 -18.24 -20.25 -9.28
N GLU A 3 -18.23 -21.44 -8.64
CA GLU A 3 -17.80 -21.58 -7.24
C GLU A 3 -16.29 -21.31 -7.04
N GLU A 4 -15.44 -21.75 -7.97
CA GLU A 4 -13.99 -21.52 -7.89
C GLU A 4 -13.65 -20.05 -8.10
N GLU A 5 -14.38 -19.37 -9.00
CA GLU A 5 -14.21 -17.93 -9.26
C GLU A 5 -14.62 -17.10 -8.03
N GLN A 6 -15.68 -17.50 -7.31
CA GLN A 6 -16.04 -16.87 -6.03
C GLN A 6 -14.99 -17.04 -4.94
N ILE A 7 -14.31 -18.19 -4.87
CA ILE A 7 -13.23 -18.45 -3.90
C ILE A 7 -11.98 -17.60 -4.20
N LEU A 8 -11.71 -17.31 -5.47
CA LEU A 8 -10.55 -16.52 -5.90
C LEU A 8 -10.79 -15.01 -5.81
N ASN A 9 -12.05 -14.57 -5.84
CA ASN A 9 -12.38 -13.16 -5.85
C ASN A 9 -12.27 -12.55 -4.46
N LEU A 10 -11.47 -11.48 -4.37
CA LEU A 10 -11.30 -10.71 -3.15
C LEU A 10 -12.61 -10.06 -2.65
N TYR A 11 -13.47 -9.66 -3.59
CA TYR A 11 -14.79 -9.07 -3.32
C TYR A 11 -15.84 -9.79 -4.14
N SER A 12 -17.09 -9.83 -3.63
CA SER A 12 -18.24 -10.34 -4.39
C SER A 12 -18.37 -9.62 -5.74
N THR A 13 -18.69 -10.36 -6.80
CA THR A 13 -18.93 -9.81 -8.15
C THR A 13 -20.12 -8.85 -8.21
N GLU A 14 -20.97 -8.86 -7.19
CA GLU A 14 -22.09 -7.91 -7.02
C GLU A 14 -21.67 -6.63 -6.30
N SER A 15 -20.44 -6.57 -5.76
CA SER A 15 -19.91 -5.38 -5.08
C SER A 15 -19.18 -4.46 -6.08
N PRO A 16 -19.31 -3.12 -5.95
CA PRO A 16 -18.49 -2.19 -6.72
C PRO A 16 -17.00 -2.39 -6.48
N LEU A 17 -16.61 -2.86 -5.29
CA LEU A 17 -15.22 -3.10 -4.91
C LEU A 17 -14.54 -4.15 -5.80
N TYR A 18 -15.28 -5.15 -6.29
CA TYR A 18 -14.77 -6.13 -7.24
C TYR A 18 -14.29 -5.45 -8.53
N TYR A 19 -15.13 -4.60 -9.12
CA TYR A 19 -14.80 -3.93 -10.38
C TYR A 19 -13.65 -2.95 -10.20
N ILE A 20 -13.55 -2.31 -9.04
CA ILE A 20 -12.43 -1.45 -8.70
C ILE A 20 -11.14 -2.26 -8.60
N ALA A 21 -11.10 -3.28 -7.74
CA ALA A 21 -9.91 -4.10 -7.49
C ALA A 21 -9.41 -4.83 -8.76
N TRP A 22 -10.32 -5.15 -9.68
CA TRP A 22 -10.01 -5.78 -10.97
C TRP A 22 -9.88 -4.80 -12.15
N TYR A 23 -9.77 -3.49 -11.89
CA TYR A 23 -9.48 -2.45 -12.90
C TYR A 23 -10.55 -2.29 -13.99
N LYS A 24 -11.81 -2.66 -13.71
CA LYS A 24 -12.94 -2.69 -14.66
C LYS A 24 -13.78 -1.41 -14.59
N VAL A 25 -13.18 -0.26 -14.93
CA VAL A 25 -13.82 1.06 -14.77
C VAL A 25 -15.11 1.23 -15.58
N ASP A 26 -15.19 0.65 -16.78
CA ASP A 26 -16.39 0.79 -17.64
C ASP A 26 -17.55 -0.07 -17.14
N ASP A 27 -17.27 -1.27 -16.65
CA ASP A 27 -18.26 -2.12 -15.99
C ASP A 27 -18.75 -1.49 -14.68
N LEU A 28 -17.85 -0.88 -13.90
CA LEU A 28 -18.20 -0.14 -12.69
C LEU A 28 -19.21 0.97 -13.00
N LYS A 29 -18.93 1.80 -14.01
CA LYS A 29 -19.83 2.89 -14.46
C LYS A 29 -21.18 2.37 -14.93
N SER A 30 -21.17 1.29 -15.71
CA SER A 30 -22.37 0.70 -16.30
C SER A 30 -23.28 0.07 -15.25
N LYS A 31 -22.70 -0.70 -14.31
CA LYS A 31 -23.45 -1.44 -13.28
C LYS A 31 -23.83 -0.60 -12.07
N PHE A 32 -23.04 0.40 -11.73
CA PHE A 32 -23.26 1.26 -10.56
C PHE A 32 -23.30 2.76 -10.94
N PRO A 33 -24.27 3.19 -11.77
CA PRO A 33 -24.34 4.59 -12.22
C PRO A 33 -24.61 5.59 -11.09
N ASN A 34 -25.18 5.13 -9.97
CA ASN A 34 -25.46 5.92 -8.77
C ASN A 34 -24.61 5.47 -7.57
N LEU A 35 -23.37 5.03 -7.83
CA LEU A 35 -22.46 4.60 -6.78
C LEU A 35 -22.29 5.69 -5.71
N ASP A 36 -22.53 5.34 -4.44
CA ASP A 36 -22.15 6.21 -3.33
C ASP A 36 -20.63 6.16 -3.16
N ILE A 37 -19.99 7.31 -3.39
CA ILE A 37 -18.53 7.47 -3.34
C ILE A 37 -18.00 7.89 -1.96
N LYS A 38 -18.88 8.25 -1.02
CA LYS A 38 -18.52 8.77 0.31
C LYS A 38 -18.54 7.69 1.36
N GLU A 39 -19.46 6.74 1.24
CA GLU A 39 -19.62 5.68 2.22
C GLU A 39 -18.64 4.53 2.00
N LYS A 40 -18.27 3.87 3.10
CA LYS A 40 -17.53 2.62 3.04
C LYS A 40 -18.47 1.52 2.57
N ILE A 41 -18.02 0.72 1.62
CA ILE A 41 -18.74 -0.48 1.20
C ILE A 41 -18.41 -1.59 2.21
N ASP A 42 -19.45 -2.30 2.66
CA ASP A 42 -19.38 -3.36 3.66
C ASP A 42 -18.66 -2.95 4.97
N TYR A 43 -18.73 -1.66 5.32
CA TYR A 43 -18.03 -1.05 6.46
C TYR A 43 -16.50 -1.17 6.42
N GLU A 44 -15.93 -1.62 5.30
CA GLU A 44 -14.50 -1.91 5.17
C GLU A 44 -13.74 -0.69 4.63
N ILE A 45 -14.03 -0.29 3.38
CA ILE A 45 -13.20 0.61 2.59
C ILE A 45 -14.07 1.50 1.69
N THR A 46 -13.64 2.74 1.45
CA THR A 46 -14.31 3.60 0.47
C THR A 46 -13.97 3.15 -0.95
N PRO A 47 -14.81 3.44 -1.97
CA PRO A 47 -14.47 3.15 -3.35
C PRO A 47 -13.10 3.73 -3.76
N LEU A 48 -12.81 4.97 -3.33
CA LEU A 48 -11.55 5.63 -3.68
C LEU A 48 -10.35 4.94 -3.01
N ASP A 49 -10.46 4.61 -1.73
CA ASP A 49 -9.39 3.88 -1.03
C ASP A 49 -9.16 2.49 -1.63
N CYS A 50 -10.20 1.82 -2.11
CA CYS A 50 -10.06 0.56 -2.85
C CYS A 50 -9.24 0.77 -4.13
N ALA A 51 -9.56 1.81 -4.91
CA ALA A 51 -8.81 2.13 -6.12
C ALA A 51 -7.35 2.46 -5.82
N ILE A 52 -7.07 3.17 -4.71
CA ILE A 52 -5.72 3.51 -4.26
C ILE A 52 -4.96 2.23 -3.85
N LYS A 53 -5.56 1.41 -2.99
CA LYS A 53 -4.96 0.18 -2.43
C LYS A 53 -4.59 -0.83 -3.52
N TYR A 54 -5.42 -0.97 -4.54
CA TYR A 54 -5.18 -1.90 -5.64
C TYR A 54 -4.50 -1.25 -6.84
N GLY A 55 -4.14 0.04 -6.78
CA GLY A 55 -3.42 0.70 -7.87
C GLY A 55 -4.25 0.94 -9.14
N SER A 56 -5.58 0.95 -9.02
CA SER A 56 -6.54 1.01 -10.13
C SER A 56 -6.73 2.43 -10.65
N GLU A 57 -5.72 2.93 -11.37
CA GLU A 57 -5.59 4.34 -11.78
C GLU A 57 -6.81 4.91 -12.51
N LEU A 58 -7.42 4.18 -13.44
CA LEU A 58 -8.63 4.65 -14.14
C LEU A 58 -9.84 4.77 -13.20
N CYS A 59 -10.00 3.83 -12.26
CA CYS A 59 -11.04 3.89 -11.24
C CYS A 59 -10.77 5.05 -10.27
N PHE A 60 -9.52 5.24 -9.86
CA PHE A 60 -9.08 6.35 -9.02
C PHE A 60 -9.44 7.70 -9.66
N ASN A 61 -9.08 7.91 -10.93
CA ASN A 61 -9.37 9.13 -11.67
C ASN A 61 -10.88 9.36 -11.82
N TYR A 62 -11.63 8.30 -12.13
CA TYR A 62 -13.09 8.38 -12.22
C TYR A 62 -13.73 8.81 -10.89
N LEU A 63 -13.35 8.18 -9.77
CA LEU A 63 -13.89 8.46 -8.45
C LEU A 63 -13.50 9.86 -7.95
N LYS A 64 -12.26 10.29 -8.19
CA LYS A 64 -11.81 11.67 -7.91
C LYS A 64 -12.62 12.70 -8.70
N ASN A 65 -12.91 12.45 -9.98
CA ASN A 65 -13.75 13.33 -10.80
C ASN A 65 -15.21 13.42 -10.32
N LEU A 66 -15.71 12.38 -9.63
CA LEU A 66 -17.00 12.44 -8.95
C LEU A 66 -16.96 13.20 -7.61
N GLY A 67 -15.79 13.63 -7.16
CA GLY A 67 -15.60 14.38 -5.93
C GLY A 67 -15.25 13.52 -4.71
N ALA A 68 -14.82 12.26 -4.90
CA ALA A 68 -14.39 11.41 -3.80
C ALA A 68 -13.19 12.03 -3.07
N GLN A 69 -13.18 11.91 -1.74
CA GLN A 69 -12.16 12.50 -0.88
C GLN A 69 -11.28 11.43 -0.28
N TYR A 70 -10.01 11.76 -0.04
CA TYR A 70 -9.10 10.90 0.71
C TYR A 70 -9.59 10.72 2.14
N THR A 71 -9.35 9.54 2.69
CA THR A 71 -9.53 9.23 4.11
C THR A 71 -8.20 9.33 4.85
N SER A 72 -8.18 8.96 6.13
CA SER A 72 -6.97 8.86 6.94
C SER A 72 -6.10 7.65 6.59
N GLU A 73 -6.63 6.69 5.84
CA GLU A 73 -5.91 5.46 5.44
C GLU A 73 -5.37 5.54 4.01
N SER A 74 -5.80 6.54 3.22
CA SER A 74 -5.45 6.65 1.79
C SER A 74 -3.94 6.65 1.57
N GLU A 75 -3.17 7.38 2.39
CA GLU A 75 -1.72 7.48 2.25
C GLU A 75 -1.05 6.11 2.44
N LYS A 76 -1.49 5.37 3.46
CA LYS A 76 -1.02 4.00 3.70
C LYS A 76 -1.37 3.09 2.52
N TYR A 77 -2.60 3.17 2.01
CA TYR A 77 -3.01 2.37 0.85
C TYR A 77 -2.24 2.69 -0.42
N ALA A 78 -1.88 3.95 -0.66
CA ALA A 78 -1.08 4.31 -1.84
C ALA A 78 0.32 3.71 -1.77
N VAL A 79 0.92 3.70 -0.58
CA VAL A 79 2.23 3.08 -0.35
C VAL A 79 2.16 1.55 -0.47
N GLN A 80 1.08 0.93 0.01
CA GLN A 80 0.86 -0.52 -0.14
C GLN A 80 0.59 -0.92 -1.59
N GLY A 81 -0.24 -0.15 -2.30
CA GLY A 81 -0.66 -0.44 -3.67
C GLY A 81 0.44 -0.23 -4.70
N GLY A 82 1.46 0.57 -4.41
CA GLY A 82 2.65 0.67 -5.24
C GLY A 82 2.47 1.40 -6.57
N ASN A 83 1.26 1.86 -6.89
CA ASN A 83 1.01 2.63 -8.11
C ASN A 83 1.59 4.03 -7.96
N LYS A 84 2.70 4.28 -8.65
CA LYS A 84 3.42 5.57 -8.62
C LYS A 84 2.58 6.75 -9.07
N ASN A 85 1.73 6.60 -10.07
CA ASN A 85 0.93 7.72 -10.59
C ASN A 85 -0.05 8.20 -9.52
N ILE A 86 -0.74 7.27 -8.85
CA ILE A 86 -1.61 7.58 -7.72
C ILE A 86 -0.81 8.19 -6.56
N PHE A 87 0.32 7.58 -6.19
CA PHE A 87 1.18 8.07 -5.12
C PHE A 87 1.65 9.52 -5.37
N MET A 88 2.17 9.80 -6.57
CA MET A 88 2.63 11.14 -6.96
C MET A 88 1.47 12.14 -7.02
N GLN A 89 0.32 11.76 -7.57
CA GLN A 89 -0.87 12.62 -7.57
C GLN A 89 -1.29 12.98 -6.14
N MET A 90 -1.21 12.04 -5.18
CA MET A 90 -1.53 12.33 -3.79
C MET A 90 -0.55 13.32 -3.14
N ILE A 91 0.73 13.27 -3.50
CA ILE A 91 1.71 14.28 -3.08
C ILE A 91 1.35 15.66 -3.65
N GLU A 92 1.01 15.73 -4.93
CA GLU A 92 0.58 16.97 -5.59
C GLU A 92 -0.69 17.55 -4.97
N ASP A 93 -1.61 16.68 -4.56
CA ASP A 93 -2.83 17.03 -3.82
C ASP A 93 -2.55 17.44 -2.35
N GLY A 94 -1.29 17.45 -1.92
CA GLY A 94 -0.84 17.94 -0.62
C GLY A 94 -0.87 16.90 0.51
N LYS A 95 -0.95 15.60 0.19
CA LYS A 95 -0.84 14.55 1.21
C LYS A 95 0.60 14.33 1.66
N SER A 96 0.76 14.08 2.95
CA SER A 96 2.05 13.78 3.59
C SER A 96 2.21 12.27 3.78
N PHE A 97 3.39 11.74 3.47
CA PHE A 97 3.69 10.30 3.59
C PHE A 97 4.69 10.01 4.71
N ASP A 98 4.54 10.67 5.86
CA ASP A 98 5.45 10.54 6.99
C ASP A 98 5.50 9.12 7.54
N LYS A 99 6.73 8.63 7.83
CA LYS A 99 6.99 7.31 8.45
C LYS A 99 6.45 6.12 7.64
N MET A 100 6.43 6.23 6.32
CA MET A 100 5.89 5.19 5.41
C MET A 100 6.97 4.31 4.76
N ILE A 101 8.26 4.62 4.92
CA ILE A 101 9.33 3.89 4.22
C ILE A 101 9.32 2.37 4.51
N ASN A 102 9.09 1.97 5.77
CA ASN A 102 9.00 0.55 6.12
C ASN A 102 7.77 -0.11 5.50
N THR A 103 6.64 0.59 5.42
CA THR A 103 5.45 0.09 4.72
C THR A 103 5.73 -0.12 3.23
N ALA A 104 6.48 0.78 2.59
CA ALA A 104 6.88 0.61 1.19
C ALA A 104 7.76 -0.64 1.01
N LEU A 105 8.71 -0.86 1.93
CA LEU A 105 9.61 -2.02 1.89
C LEU A 105 8.88 -3.34 2.15
N ASP A 106 8.00 -3.40 3.15
CA ASP A 106 7.23 -4.60 3.48
C ASP A 106 6.34 -5.05 2.30
N TYR A 107 5.87 -4.10 1.49
CA TYR A 107 5.08 -4.35 0.29
C TYR A 107 5.95 -4.44 -0.99
N ARG A 108 7.28 -4.44 -0.86
CA ARG A 108 8.27 -4.52 -1.96
C ARG A 108 8.15 -3.39 -2.99
N ASN A 109 7.59 -2.24 -2.60
CA ASN A 109 7.48 -1.04 -3.42
C ASN A 109 8.76 -0.20 -3.30
N TYR A 110 9.89 -0.77 -3.69
CA TYR A 110 11.23 -0.21 -3.50
C TYR A 110 11.40 1.19 -4.10
N GLU A 111 10.78 1.47 -5.24
CA GLU A 111 10.88 2.78 -5.88
C GLU A 111 10.15 3.88 -5.09
N ILE A 112 9.06 3.53 -4.40
CA ILE A 112 8.41 4.43 -3.44
C ILE A 112 9.29 4.57 -2.19
N ALA A 113 9.89 3.49 -1.70
CA ALA A 113 10.81 3.55 -0.56
C ALA A 113 12.00 4.50 -0.83
N GLU A 114 12.61 4.40 -2.02
CA GLU A 114 13.68 5.29 -2.47
C GLU A 114 13.22 6.75 -2.60
N TYR A 115 12.00 6.97 -3.10
CA TYR A 115 11.42 8.30 -3.14
C TYR A 115 11.26 8.88 -1.72
N LEU A 116 10.73 8.09 -0.77
CA LEU A 116 10.55 8.48 0.63
C LEU A 116 11.89 8.79 1.31
N LYS A 117 12.91 7.98 1.06
CA LYS A 117 14.27 8.21 1.55
C LYS A 117 14.86 9.52 1.00
N SER A 118 14.79 9.71 -0.31
CA SER A 118 15.46 10.82 -1.00
C SER A 118 14.76 12.17 -0.82
N ASN A 119 13.42 12.19 -0.79
CA ASN A 119 12.65 13.45 -0.79
C ASN A 119 12.09 13.81 0.60
N PHE A 120 11.84 12.81 1.45
CA PHE A 120 11.32 13.03 2.81
C PHE A 120 12.35 12.70 3.90
N GLY A 121 13.57 12.29 3.53
CA GLY A 121 14.64 12.00 4.48
C GLY A 121 14.32 10.83 5.43
N GLN A 122 13.44 9.92 5.01
CA GLN A 122 13.05 8.78 5.85
C GLN A 122 14.13 7.70 5.84
N SER A 123 14.34 7.07 6.99
CA SER A 123 15.24 5.92 7.14
C SER A 123 14.43 4.67 7.44
N PRO A 124 14.75 3.53 6.81
CA PRO A 124 14.10 2.26 7.12
C PRO A 124 14.56 1.72 8.48
N HIS A 125 13.92 0.65 8.93
CA HIS A 125 14.48 -0.19 9.99
C HIS A 125 15.85 -0.72 9.60
N SER A 126 16.71 -0.98 10.59
CA SER A 126 18.02 -1.55 10.30
C SER A 126 17.92 -2.97 9.74
N ILE A 127 19.01 -3.47 9.15
CA ILE A 127 19.10 -4.87 8.68
C ILE A 127 18.81 -5.83 9.85
N ALA A 128 19.36 -5.55 11.04
CA ALA A 128 19.17 -6.38 12.22
C ALA A 128 17.70 -6.41 12.69
N GLU A 129 17.01 -5.27 12.67
CA GLU A 129 15.58 -5.19 12.98
C GLU A 129 14.73 -5.96 11.96
N SER A 130 15.05 -5.81 10.67
CA SER A 130 14.36 -6.53 9.60
C SER A 130 14.50 -8.05 9.76
N MET A 131 15.70 -8.53 10.10
CA MET A 131 15.94 -9.95 10.38
C MET A 131 15.19 -10.43 11.62
N LEU A 132 15.16 -9.62 12.69
CA LEU A 132 14.44 -9.94 13.93
C LEU A 132 12.94 -10.16 13.69
N PHE A 133 12.31 -9.31 12.87
CA PHE A 133 10.90 -9.44 12.53
C PHE A 133 10.61 -10.50 11.45
N GLY A 134 11.64 -11.17 10.92
CA GLY A 134 11.51 -12.18 9.87
C GLY A 134 11.33 -11.61 8.47
N ASN A 135 11.56 -10.30 8.28
CA ASN A 135 11.47 -9.61 7.00
C ASN A 135 12.75 -9.82 6.18
N PHE A 136 13.09 -11.08 5.87
CA PHE A 136 14.36 -11.44 5.23
C PHE A 136 14.53 -10.86 3.82
N ASP A 137 13.43 -10.70 3.07
CA ASP A 137 13.45 -10.03 1.77
C ASP A 137 13.87 -8.56 1.89
N VAL A 138 13.32 -7.85 2.89
CA VAL A 138 13.69 -6.46 3.17
C VAL A 138 15.14 -6.39 3.64
N ALA A 139 15.56 -7.26 4.56
CA ALA A 139 16.95 -7.34 5.02
C ALA A 139 17.93 -7.57 3.86
N SER A 140 17.59 -8.49 2.94
CA SER A 140 18.38 -8.76 1.73
C SER A 140 18.46 -7.56 0.80
N TYR A 141 17.34 -6.85 0.61
CA TYR A 141 17.28 -5.62 -0.16
C TYR A 141 18.16 -4.52 0.46
N LEU A 142 18.03 -4.26 1.76
CA LEU A 142 18.81 -3.24 2.47
C LEU A 142 20.33 -3.55 2.40
N LEU A 143 20.70 -4.81 2.64
CA LEU A 143 22.09 -5.27 2.51
C LEU A 143 22.65 -5.04 1.10
N SER A 144 21.86 -5.36 0.07
CA SER A 144 22.27 -5.18 -1.33
C SER A 144 22.39 -3.71 -1.75
N ASN A 145 21.74 -2.80 -1.03
CA ASN A 145 21.81 -1.35 -1.25
C ASN A 145 22.81 -0.65 -0.32
N GLY A 146 23.64 -1.40 0.41
CA GLY A 146 24.76 -0.87 1.17
C GLY A 146 24.40 -0.27 2.52
N GLU A 147 23.24 -0.61 3.08
CA GLU A 147 22.90 -0.25 4.47
C GLU A 147 23.87 -0.93 5.45
N ASP A 148 24.15 -0.27 6.58
CA ASP A 148 25.14 -0.75 7.55
C ASP A 148 24.64 -1.98 8.31
N ILE A 149 25.29 -3.12 8.08
CA ILE A 149 25.02 -4.38 8.78
C ILE A 149 25.30 -4.28 10.30
N ASN A 150 26.15 -3.34 10.71
CA ASN A 150 26.50 -3.12 12.12
C ASN A 150 25.57 -2.11 12.81
N GLU A 151 24.54 -1.60 12.14
CA GLU A 151 23.51 -0.80 12.78
C GLU A 151 22.64 -1.71 13.66
N PHE A 152 23.14 -1.98 14.86
CA PHE A 152 22.50 -2.83 15.85
C PHE A 152 21.33 -2.11 16.50
N SER A 153 20.14 -2.70 16.42
CA SER A 153 19.13 -2.45 17.45
C SER A 153 19.56 -3.15 18.74
N ASN A 154 19.41 -2.46 19.89
CA ASN A 154 19.80 -2.95 21.22
C ASN A 154 19.21 -4.33 21.61
N LEU A 155 18.30 -4.89 20.81
CA LEU A 155 17.68 -6.19 21.07
C LEU A 155 18.63 -7.38 20.82
N PHE A 156 19.61 -7.25 19.93
CA PHE A 156 20.54 -8.36 19.60
C PHE A 156 21.47 -8.75 20.77
N LEU A 157 21.70 -7.84 21.71
CA LEU A 157 22.47 -8.12 22.93
C LEU A 157 21.80 -9.20 23.79
N PHE A 158 20.47 -9.32 23.80
CA PHE A 158 19.78 -10.25 24.70
C PHE A 158 19.81 -11.70 24.22
N ILE A 159 19.75 -11.97 22.91
CA ILE A 159 19.71 -13.36 22.41
C ILE A 159 21.06 -14.04 22.62
N PHE A 160 22.18 -13.33 22.42
CA PHE A 160 23.50 -13.90 22.68
C PHE A 160 23.80 -14.05 24.18
N ILE A 161 23.27 -13.19 25.05
CA ILE A 161 23.43 -13.32 26.51
C ILE A 161 22.63 -14.51 27.06
N ILE A 162 21.54 -14.93 26.41
CA ILE A 162 20.73 -16.08 26.87
C ILE A 162 21.33 -17.43 26.42
N VAL A 163 22.19 -17.45 25.39
CA VAL A 163 22.76 -18.67 24.78
C VAL A 163 24.23 -18.94 25.19
N LEU A 164 24.85 -18.05 25.97
CA LEU A 164 26.21 -18.20 26.54
C LEU A 164 26.17 -18.47 28.04
#